data_AF-Q79DB4-F1
#
_entry.id   AF-Q79DB4-F1
#
_cell.length_a   1.000
_cell.length_b   1.000
_cell.length_c   1.000
_cell.angle_alpha   90.00
_cell.angle_beta   90.00
_cell.angle_gamma   90.00
#
_symmetry.space_group_name_H-M   'P 1'
#
loop_
_entity.id
_entity.type
_entity.pdbx_description
1 polymer ?
#
loop_
_entity_poly.entity_id
_entity_poly.type
_entity_poly.pdbx_seq_one_letter_code
_entity_poly.pdbx_strand_id
1 'polypeptide(L)' 'APEQAVLLVAQDLRSPLRTLLREEFYHVPVLSFAEISNAAKVKVMGRFDLEDDLEPLDNEHAA' A
#
# COMPACT_ATOMS: atom_id res chain seq x y z
N ALA A 1 23.51 7.07 -3.08
CA ALA A 1 22.61 6.03 -3.63
C ALA A 1 21.20 6.61 -3.66
N PRO A 2 20.35 6.28 -4.65
CA PRO A 2 18.95 6.72 -4.63
C PRO A 2 18.26 6.21 -3.36
N GLU A 3 17.41 7.04 -2.73
CA GLU A 3 16.60 6.62 -1.59
C GLU A 3 15.58 5.57 -2.07
N GLN A 4 15.68 4.33 -1.58
CA GLN A 4 14.73 3.27 -1.91
C GLN A 4 13.55 3.32 -0.94
N ALA A 5 12.36 3.66 -1.45
CA ALA A 5 11.12 3.67 -0.69
C ALA A 5 10.51 2.26 -0.60
N VAL A 6 9.70 2.04 0.44
CA VAL A 6 8.94 0.81 0.66
C VAL A 6 7.49 1.14 0.98
N LEU A 7 6.57 0.26 0.60
CA LEU A 7 5.18 0.31 1.04
C LEU A 7 5.06 -0.36 2.41
N LEU A 8 4.82 0.45 3.44
CA LEU A 8 4.69 -0.01 4.82
C LEU A 8 3.22 -0.21 5.19
N VAL A 9 2.86 -1.43 5.59
CA VAL A 9 1.45 -1.87 5.71
C VAL A 9 1.18 -2.63 7.00
N ALA A 10 -0.10 -2.88 7.31
CA ALA A 10 -0.49 -3.81 8.35
C ALA A 10 -0.07 -5.26 8.01
N GLN A 11 0.09 -6.11 9.03
CA GLN A 11 0.66 -7.46 8.86
C GLN A 11 -0.18 -8.38 7.97
N ASP A 12 -1.49 -8.31 8.10
CA ASP A 12 -2.49 -9.05 7.33
C ASP A 12 -2.54 -8.62 5.86
N LEU A 13 -2.28 -7.34 5.57
CA LEU A 13 -2.32 -6.78 4.21
C LEU A 13 -1.07 -7.07 3.37
N ARG A 14 0.04 -7.48 4.00
CA ARG A 14 1.32 -7.66 3.32
C ARG A 14 1.24 -8.63 2.13
N SER A 15 0.68 -9.83 2.35
CA SER A 15 0.58 -10.86 1.31
C SER A 15 -0.43 -10.47 0.20
N PRO A 16 -1.67 -10.04 0.54
CA PRO A 16 -2.62 -9.53 -0.46
C PRO A 16 -2.04 -8.42 -1.34
N LEU A 17 -1.42 -7.40 -0.75
CA LEU A 17 -0.85 -6.28 -1.51
C LEU A 17 0.36 -6.71 -2.35
N ARG A 18 1.10 -7.75 -1.94
CA ARG A 18 2.17 -8.30 -2.77
C ARG A 18 1.65 -9.01 -3.99
N THR A 19 0.58 -9.78 -3.84
CA THR A 19 -0.10 -10.40 -4.97
C THR A 19 -0.64 -9.36 -5.94
N LEU A 20 -1.30 -8.31 -5.43
CA LEU A 20 -1.86 -7.23 -6.24
C LEU A 20 -0.79 -6.49 -7.07
N LEU A 21 0.35 -6.16 -6.44
CA LEU A 21 1.42 -5.39 -7.07
C LEU A 21 2.33 -6.23 -7.97
N ARG A 22 2.09 -7.54 -8.11
CA ARG A 22 3.02 -8.47 -8.74
C ARG A 22 3.22 -8.22 -10.24
N GLU A 23 2.20 -7.74 -10.95
CA GLU A 23 2.26 -7.61 -12.40
C GLU A 23 2.96 -6.30 -12.81
N GLU A 24 2.47 -5.15 -12.36
CA GLU A 24 2.97 -3.84 -12.79
C GLU A 24 3.99 -3.21 -11.83
N PHE A 25 3.93 -3.53 -10.53
CA PHE A 25 4.69 -2.83 -9.48
C PHE A 25 5.58 -3.78 -8.68
N TYR A 26 6.07 -4.85 -9.30
CA TYR A 26 6.85 -5.90 -8.62
C TYR A 26 8.10 -5.37 -7.91
N HIS A 27 8.66 -4.26 -8.41
CA HIS A 27 9.85 -3.60 -7.90
C HIS A 27 9.59 -2.82 -6.60
N VAL A 28 8.34 -2.48 -6.28
CA VAL A 28 7.98 -1.76 -5.05
C VAL A 28 7.99 -2.74 -3.89
N PRO A 29 8.89 -2.65 -2.89
CA PRO A 29 8.91 -3.58 -1.77
C PRO A 29 7.72 -3.34 -0.84
N VAL A 30 7.13 -4.42 -0.30
CA VAL A 30 6.06 -4.34 0.70
C VAL A 30 6.56 -4.95 2.01
N LEU A 31 6.51 -4.15 3.06
CA LEU A 31 6.97 -4.49 4.39
C LEU A 31 5.82 -4.27 5.37
N SER A 32 5.67 -5.13 6.37
CA SER A 32 4.73 -4.87 7.44
C SER A 32 5.37 -4.17 8.64
N PHE A 33 4.54 -3.51 9.45
CA PHE A 33 4.99 -2.98 10.74
C PHE A 33 5.51 -4.06 11.70
N ALA A 34 5.12 -5.32 11.54
CA ALA A 34 5.62 -6.42 12.38
C ALA A 34 7.04 -6.87 12.00
N GLU A 35 7.51 -6.50 10.81
CA GLU A 35 8.85 -6.87 10.31
C GLU A 35 9.94 -5.85 10.67
N ILE A 36 9.55 -4.66 11.15
CA ILE A 36 10.49 -3.62 11.57
C ILE A 36 10.77 -3.67 13.07
N SER A 37 11.99 -3.31 13.43
CA SER A 37 12.34 -3.09 14.84
C SER A 37 11.51 -1.93 15.41
N ASN A 38 11.03 -2.07 16.64
CA ASN A 38 10.32 -0.99 17.34
C ASN A 38 11.21 0.26 17.56
N ALA A 39 12.54 0.11 17.49
CA ALA A 39 13.47 1.23 17.55
C ALA A 39 13.73 1.90 16.18
N ALA A 40 13.15 1.38 15.09
CA ALA A 40 13.36 1.92 13.76
C ALA A 40 12.69 3.29 13.60
N LYS A 41 13.43 4.27 13.09
CA LYS A 41 12.90 5.58 12.74
C LYS A 41 12.34 5.53 11.31
N VAL A 42 11.04 5.74 11.16
CA VAL A 42 10.35 5.73 9.87
C VAL A 42 10.21 7.15 9.34
N LYS A 43 10.75 7.42 8.14
CA LYS A 43 10.51 8.64 7.37
C LYS A 43 9.31 8.40 6.46
N VAL A 44 8.16 8.97 6.81
CA VAL A 44 6.94 8.86 5.99
C VAL A 44 7.08 9.79 4.78
N MET A 45 7.02 9.24 3.57
CA MET A 45 7.11 10.00 2.31
C MET A 45 5.73 10.39 1.76
N GLY A 46 4.70 9.63 2.12
CA GLY A 46 3.32 9.82 1.67
C GLY A 46 2.41 8.75 2.27
N ARG A 47 1.11 8.84 2.00
CA ARG A 47 0.08 7.87 2.39
C ARG A 47 -0.86 7.67 1.21
N PHE A 48 -1.39 6.46 1.08
CA PHE A 48 -2.53 6.22 0.21
C PHE A 48 -3.78 6.55 1.00
N ASP A 49 -4.50 7.56 0.55
CA ASP A 49 -5.86 7.79 0.97
C ASP A 49 -6.79 7.12 -0.04
N LEU A 50 -7.71 6.29 0.43
CA LEU A 50 -8.65 5.57 -0.44
C LEU A 50 -10.03 6.24 -0.43
N GLU A 51 -10.20 7.32 0.35
CA GLU A 51 -11.49 7.97 0.57
C GLU A 51 -11.86 8.95 -0.56
N ASP A 52 -10.88 9.43 -1.34
CA ASP A 52 -11.09 10.47 -2.37
C ASP A 52 -11.69 9.95 -3.70
N ASP A 53 -11.63 8.65 -4.00
CA ASP A 53 -12.12 8.08 -5.28
C ASP A 53 -13.49 7.39 -5.18
N LEU A 54 -14.12 7.38 -4.01
CA LEU A 54 -15.52 6.95 -3.86
C LEU A 54 -16.46 8.11 -4.19
N GLU A 55 -16.37 8.67 -5.40
CA GLU A 55 -17.55 9.30 -5.96
C GLU A 55 -18.67 8.24 -5.96
N PRO A 56 -19.88 8.56 -5.46
CA PRO A 56 -20.97 7.60 -5.49
C PRO A 56 -21.12 7.12 -6.93
N LEU A 57 -20.93 5.82 -7.13
CA LEU A 57 -21.29 5.16 -8.38
C LEU A 57 -22.80 5.35 -8.53
N ASP A 58 -23.21 6.46 -9.14
CA ASP A 58 -24.59 6.76 -9.45
C ASP A 58 -25.08 5.70 -10.45
N ASN A 59 -25.66 4.65 -9.88
CA ASN A 59 -26.95 4.13 -10.29
C ASN A 59 -27.15 3.91 -11.81
N GLU A 60 -26.37 3.02 -12.44
CA GLU A 60 -26.72 2.51 -13.77
C GLU A 60 -26.28 1.06 -13.99
N HIS A 61 -26.83 0.12 -13.20
CA HIS A 61 -26.86 -1.32 -13.57
C HIS A 61 -28.22 -1.98 -13.23
N ALA A 62 -29.28 -1.18 -13.08
CA ALA A 62 -30.65 -1.68 -13.06
C ALA A 62 -31.28 -1.53 -14.45
N ALA A 63 -31.00 -2.47 -15.35
CA ALA A 63 -31.76 -2.71 -16.57
C ALA A 63 -31.76 -4.21 -16.90
#